data_AF-L9XLW3-F1
#
_entry.id   AF-L9XLW3-F1
#
_cell.length_a   1.000
_cell.length_b   1.000
_cell.length_c   1.000
_cell.angle_alpha   90.00
_cell.angle_beta   90.00
_cell.angle_gamma   90.00
#
_symmetry.space_group_name_H-M   'P 1'
#
loop_
_entity.id
_entity.type
_entity.pdbx_description
1 polymer ?
#
loop_
_entity_poly.entity_id
_entity_poly.type
_entity_poly.pdbx_seq_one_letter_code
_entity_poly.pdbx_strand_id
1 'polypeptide(L)'
;MEVDLLDFVQECKRLAKQALGRHAGEPTSGGFARWIHVVLHCFRFEEAHRFRETPNRLKYMAEIRDVLELDQTGLPDYTTIHKSFDRLKMWV
;
A
#
# COMPACT_ATOMS: atom_id res chain seq x y z
N MET A 1 -12.64 -13.84 13.77
CA MET A 1 -12.53 -14.44 12.43
C MET A 1 -11.15 -14.02 11.95
N GLU A 2 -10.24 -14.98 11.78
CA GLU A 2 -8.93 -14.68 11.19
C GLU A 2 -9.19 -14.43 9.70
N VAL A 3 -9.02 -13.18 9.26
CA VAL A 3 -9.11 -12.84 7.84
C VAL A 3 -7.74 -13.19 7.25
N ASP A 4 -7.73 -13.97 6.19
CA ASP A 4 -6.49 -14.23 5.48
C ASP A 4 -5.92 -12.91 4.96
N LEU A 5 -4.65 -12.62 5.29
CA LEU A 5 -4.03 -11.34 5.00
C LEU A 5 -3.93 -11.07 3.49
N LEU A 6 -3.78 -12.12 2.68
CA LEU A 6 -3.77 -12.01 1.23
C LEU A 6 -5.15 -11.62 0.72
N ASP A 7 -6.21 -12.30 1.19
CA ASP A 7 -7.59 -11.97 0.85
C ASP A 7 -7.93 -10.52 1.25
N PHE A 8 -7.51 -10.09 2.45
CA PHE A 8 -7.70 -8.73 2.93
C PHE A 8 -7.04 -7.70 2.01
N VAL A 9 -5.78 -7.92 1.62
CA VAL A 9 -5.03 -7.01 0.75
C VAL A 9 -5.61 -6.98 -0.66
N GLN A 10 -6.07 -8.12 -1.19
CA GLN A 10 -6.75 -8.20 -2.49
C GLN A 10 -8.06 -7.40 -2.48
N GLU A 11 -8.87 -7.54 -1.43
CA GLU A 11 -10.12 -6.80 -1.30
C GLU A 11 -9.86 -5.30 -1.12
N CYS A 12 -8.86 -4.93 -0.33
CA CYS A 12 -8.42 -3.54 -0.20
C CYS A 12 -7.99 -2.96 -1.56
N LYS A 13 -7.26 -3.71 -2.38
CA LYS A 13 -6.86 -3.29 -3.75
C LYS A 13 -8.09 -3.01 -4.61
N ARG A 14 -9.07 -3.91 -4.58
CA ARG A 14 -10.33 -3.75 -5.34
C ARG A 14 -11.07 -2.49 -4.89
N LEU A 15 -11.30 -2.33 -3.59
CA LEU A 15 -12.00 -1.19 -3.00
C LEU A 15 -11.27 0.14 -3.23
N ALA A 16 -9.94 0.16 -3.07
CA ALA A 16 -9.14 1.36 -3.29
C ALA A 16 -9.19 1.83 -4.75
N LYS A 17 -9.04 0.92 -5.71
CA LYS A 17 -9.16 1.25 -7.14
C LYS A 17 -10.57 1.76 -7.48
N GLN A 18 -11.60 1.12 -6.92
CA GLN A 18 -13.00 1.55 -7.11
C GLN A 18 -13.24 2.96 -6.54
N ALA A 19 -12.82 3.22 -5.31
CA ALA A 19 -13.04 4.51 -4.63
C ALA A 19 -12.25 5.66 -5.27
N LEU A 20 -11.02 5.41 -5.71
CA LEU A 20 -10.18 6.42 -6.35
C LEU A 20 -10.58 6.69 -7.81
N GLY A 21 -11.21 5.73 -8.48
CA GLY A 21 -11.61 5.85 -9.89
C GLY A 21 -10.45 6.29 -10.79
N ARG A 22 -10.65 7.38 -11.55
CA ARG A 22 -9.62 7.94 -12.44
C ARG A 22 -8.35 8.44 -11.73
N HIS A 23 -8.39 8.57 -10.41
CA HIS A 23 -7.27 9.03 -9.59
C HIS A 23 -6.44 7.88 -9.00
N ALA A 24 -6.75 6.63 -9.33
CA ALA A 24 -6.08 5.46 -8.76
C ALA A 24 -4.60 5.32 -9.17
N GLY A 25 -4.24 5.78 -10.37
CA GLY A 25 -2.92 5.59 -10.98
C GLY A 25 -1.78 6.38 -10.34
N GLU A 26 -0.63 6.37 -11.01
CA GLU A 26 0.57 7.10 -10.60
C GLU A 26 0.32 8.62 -10.56
N PRO A 27 0.78 9.32 -9.51
CA PRO A 27 0.69 10.76 -9.46
C PRO A 27 1.64 11.40 -10.47
N THR A 28 1.28 12.58 -11.00
CA THR A 28 2.11 13.36 -11.92
C THR A 28 3.48 13.74 -11.35
N SER A 29 3.62 13.74 -10.01
CA SER A 29 4.89 13.96 -9.30
C SER A 29 5.84 12.75 -9.30
N GLY A 30 5.43 11.61 -9.89
CA GLY A 30 6.11 10.33 -9.76
C GLY A 30 5.89 9.66 -8.40
N GLY A 31 6.21 8.36 -8.33
CA GLY A 31 6.01 7.49 -7.16
C GLY A 31 4.93 6.44 -7.40
N PHE A 32 4.51 5.72 -6.34
CA PHE A 32 3.51 4.67 -6.49
C PHE A 32 2.15 5.21 -6.89
N ALA A 33 1.37 4.35 -7.56
CA ALA A 33 -0.03 4.57 -7.77
C ALA A 33 -0.77 4.85 -6.44
N ARG A 34 -1.74 5.77 -6.44
CA ARG A 34 -2.45 6.16 -5.22
C ARG A 34 -3.14 4.98 -4.54
N TRP A 35 -3.62 4.00 -5.31
CA TRP A 35 -4.23 2.80 -4.73
C TRP A 35 -3.22 1.99 -3.90
N ILE A 36 -1.96 1.90 -4.32
CA ILE A 36 -0.90 1.17 -3.58
C ILE A 36 -0.71 1.80 -2.20
N HIS A 37 -0.72 3.14 -2.11
CA HIS A 37 -0.60 3.85 -0.83
C HIS A 37 -1.76 3.55 0.13
N VAL A 38 -2.99 3.51 -0.38
CA VAL A 38 -4.17 3.16 0.42
C VAL A 38 -4.05 1.72 0.94
N VAL A 39 -3.72 0.77 0.07
CA VAL A 39 -3.60 -0.64 0.46
C VAL A 39 -2.45 -0.86 1.44
N LEU A 40 -1.30 -0.20 1.27
CA LEU A 40 -0.18 -0.22 2.23
C LEU A 40 -0.61 0.30 3.60
N HIS A 41 -1.49 1.31 3.65
CA HIS A 41 -2.03 1.82 4.91
C HIS A 41 -3.00 0.83 5.57
N CYS A 42 -3.88 0.20 4.79
CA CYS A 42 -4.78 -0.85 5.26
C CYS A 42 -3.99 -2.05 5.82
N PHE A 43 -3.00 -2.55 5.06
CA PHE A 43 -2.10 -3.62 5.50
C PHE A 43 -1.42 -3.28 6.83
N ARG A 44 -0.89 -2.06 6.96
CA ARG A 44 -0.27 -1.58 8.20
C ARG A 44 -1.23 -1.56 9.38
N PHE A 45 -2.49 -1.20 9.13
CA PHE A 45 -3.50 -1.16 10.17
C PHE A 45 -3.90 -2.57 10.61
N GLU A 46 -4.10 -3.49 9.66
CA GLU A 46 -4.45 -4.89 9.93
C GLU A 46 -3.36 -5.62 10.72
N GLU A 47 -2.10 -5.49 10.30
CA GLU A 47 -0.94 -6.10 10.96
C GLU A 47 -0.48 -5.33 12.23
N ALA A 48 -1.18 -4.25 12.59
CA ALA A 48 -0.94 -3.40 13.76
C ALA A 48 0.53 -2.94 13.93
N HIS A 49 1.21 -2.57 12.84
CA HIS A 49 2.61 -2.14 12.86
C HIS A 49 2.83 -0.66 12.52
N ARG A 50 4.05 -0.18 12.80
CA ARG A 50 4.46 1.19 12.49
C ARG A 50 5.00 1.28 11.07
N PHE A 51 4.91 2.45 10.44
CA PHE A 51 5.42 2.66 9.07
C PHE A 51 6.87 2.17 8.85
N ARG A 52 7.75 2.37 9.83
CA ARG A 52 9.15 1.93 9.77
C ARG A 52 9.34 0.41 9.67
N GLU A 53 8.33 -0.36 10.06
CA GLU A 53 8.37 -1.83 10.06
C GLU A 53 7.81 -2.40 8.74
N THR A 54 7.10 -1.58 7.95
CA THR A 54 6.45 -2.01 6.71
C THR A 54 7.42 -2.63 5.69
N PRO A 55 8.58 -2.01 5.35
CA PRO A 55 9.50 -2.62 4.39
C PRO A 55 10.05 -3.97 4.86
N ASN A 56 10.39 -4.08 6.15
CA ASN A 56 10.92 -5.33 6.72
C ASN A 56 9.88 -6.46 6.70
N ARG A 57 8.60 -6.16 6.96
CA ARG A 57 7.52 -7.16 6.86
C ARG A 57 7.31 -7.60 5.42
N LEU A 58 7.17 -6.65 4.49
CA LEU A 58 6.97 -6.92 3.07
C LEU A 58 8.10 -7.75 2.45
N LYS A 59 9.33 -7.64 2.96
CA LYS A 59 10.48 -8.46 2.52
C LYS A 59 10.18 -9.97 2.56
N TYR A 60 9.38 -10.41 3.52
CA TYR A 60 9.06 -11.82 3.73
C TYR A 60 7.69 -12.23 3.17
N MET A 61 6.94 -11.30 2.56
CA MET A 61 5.58 -11.53 2.06
C MET A 61 5.54 -11.35 0.55
N ALA A 62 6.00 -12.36 -0.20
CA ALA A 62 6.08 -12.30 -1.66
C ALA A 62 4.70 -12.07 -2.30
N GLU A 63 3.67 -12.81 -1.88
CA GLU A 63 2.33 -12.71 -2.45
C GLU A 63 1.70 -11.32 -2.22
N ILE A 64 1.91 -10.73 -1.02
CA ILE A 64 1.45 -9.37 -0.72
C ILE A 64 2.18 -8.34 -1.59
N ARG A 65 3.48 -8.51 -1.84
CA ARG A 65 4.25 -7.64 -2.74
C ARG A 65 3.75 -7.75 -4.17
N ASP A 66 3.42 -8.95 -4.63
CA ASP A 66 2.88 -9.18 -5.98
C ASP A 66 1.51 -8.51 -6.13
N VAL A 67 0.62 -8.60 -5.13
CA VAL A 67 -0.66 -7.88 -5.14
C VAL A 67 -0.46 -6.37 -5.19
N LEU A 68 0.52 -5.85 -4.46
CA LEU A 68 0.87 -4.42 -4.41
C LEU A 68 1.67 -3.93 -5.61
N GLU A 69 2.03 -4.81 -6.55
CA GLU A 69 2.85 -4.49 -7.74
C GLU A 69 4.19 -3.84 -7.34
N LEU A 70 4.77 -4.28 -6.20
CA LEU A 70 6.04 -3.77 -5.69
C LEU A 70 7.23 -4.56 -6.24
N ASP A 71 8.32 -3.86 -6.53
CA ASP A 71 9.57 -4.48 -6.98
C ASP A 71 10.07 -5.50 -5.94
N GLN A 72 10.35 -6.71 -6.41
CA GLN A 72 10.86 -7.81 -5.59
C GLN A 72 12.34 -7.60 -5.18
N THR A 73 13.08 -6.77 -5.91
CA THR A 73 14.53 -6.56 -5.77
C THR A 73 14.90 -5.37 -4.88
N GLY A 74 13.99 -4.43 -4.64
CA GLY A 74 14.24 -3.25 -3.82
C GLY A 74 12.97 -2.61 -3.30
N LEU A 75 12.59 -2.93 -2.05
CA LEU A 75 11.48 -2.25 -1.40
C LEU A 75 11.84 -0.78 -1.12
N PRO A 76 10.90 0.15 -1.30
CA PRO A 76 11.10 1.55 -0.95
C PRO A 76 11.42 1.70 0.54
N ASP A 77 12.28 2.67 0.87
CA ASP A 77 12.50 3.05 2.26
C ASP A 77 11.19 3.51 2.92
N TYR A 78 11.05 3.27 4.23
CA TYR A 78 9.83 3.60 4.97
C TYR A 78 9.50 5.11 4.91
N THR A 79 10.51 5.98 4.80
CA THR A 79 10.29 7.42 4.66
C THR A 79 9.64 7.78 3.32
N THR A 80 9.94 7.02 2.26
CA THR A 80 9.30 7.15 0.95
C THR A 80 7.83 6.75 1.03
N ILE A 81 7.52 5.65 1.72
CA ILE A 81 6.13 5.23 1.96
C ILE A 81 5.37 6.30 2.76
N HIS A 82 5.97 6.78 3.86
CA HIS A 82 5.34 7.77 4.75
C HIS A 82 5.09 9.12 4.05
N LYS A 83 6.10 9.73 3.43
CA LYS A 83 5.95 11.02 2.72
C LYS A 83 4.95 10.95 1.59
N SER A 84 4.79 9.79 0.96
CA SER A 84 3.82 9.63 -0.12
C SER A 84 2.39 9.57 0.40
N PHE A 85 2.19 9.06 1.61
CA PHE A 85 0.92 9.14 2.31
C PHE A 85 0.53 10.59 2.62
N ASP A 86 1.47 11.43 3.08
CA ASP A 86 1.20 12.85 3.33
C ASP A 86 0.79 13.63 2.05
N ARG A 87 1.19 13.14 0.87
CA ARG A 87 0.80 13.74 -0.43
C ARG A 87 -0.62 13.36 -0.87
N LEU A 88 -1.23 12.32 -0.29
CA LEU A 88 -2.66 12.09 -0.44
C LEU A 88 -3.38 13.19 0.33
N LYS A 89 -3.74 14.28 -0.37
CA LYS A 89 -4.63 15.29 0.20
C LYS A 89 -5.91 14.57 0.65
N MET A 90 -6.11 14.47 1.97
CA MET A 90 -7.40 14.12 2.53
C MET A 90 -8.32 15.30 2.25
N TRP A 91 -9.05 15.24 1.14
CA TRP A 91 -10.15 16.17 0.91
C TRP A 91 -11.22 15.79 1.92
N VAL A 92 -11.46 16.66 2.89
CA VAL A 92 -12.65 16.65 3.76
C VAL A 92 -13.77 17.35 3.01
#